data_AF-A0A8E3MHC6-F1
#
_entry.id   AF-A0A8E3MHC6-F1
#
_cell.length_a   1.000
_cell.length_b   1.000
_cell.length_c   1.000
_cell.angle_alpha   90.00
_cell.angle_beta   90.00
_cell.angle_gamma   90.00
#
_symmetry.space_group_name_H-M   'P 1'
#
loop_
_entity.id
_entity.type
_entity.pdbx_description
1 polymer ?
#
loop_
_entity_poly.entity_id
_entity_poly.type
_entity_poly.pdbx_seq_one_letter_code
_entity_poly.pdbx_strand_id
1 'polypeptide(L)'
;MKNDFKVEKVEGINGQNIWAYIAHCLNKSKFQAERQFENLDLNSRKALARVAEVEFKRHLREYNDIEKRKIGRAVRMMKHISKAFCLKVCERDFLNIDDEVNYAD
;
A
#
# COMPACT_ATOMS: atom_id res chain seq x y z
N MET A 1 25.74 -26.01 20.50
CA MET A 1 26.07 -24.58 20.56
C MET A 1 24.79 -23.80 20.79
N LYS A 2 24.63 -23.19 21.96
CA LYS A 2 23.50 -22.30 22.27
C LYS A 2 23.83 -20.93 21.67
N ASN A 3 22.99 -20.42 20.78
CA ASN A 3 23.14 -19.06 20.26
C ASN A 3 22.63 -18.08 21.31
N ASP A 4 23.56 -17.48 22.04
CA ASP A 4 23.28 -16.36 22.94
C ASP A 4 23.03 -15.11 22.09
N PHE A 5 21.75 -14.83 21.82
CA PHE A 5 21.34 -13.51 21.35
C PHE A 5 21.57 -12.51 22.49
N LYS A 6 22.69 -11.80 22.46
CA LYS A 6 22.89 -10.60 23.30
C LYS A 6 21.95 -9.51 22.79
N VAL A 7 20.83 -9.34 23.48
CA VAL A 7 20.01 -8.14 23.36
C VAL A 7 20.77 -7.03 24.07
N GLU A 8 21.45 -6.18 23.32
CA GLU A 8 22.00 -4.94 23.87
C GLU A 8 20.84 -4.14 24.48
N LYS A 9 20.93 -3.88 25.78
CA LYS A 9 19.98 -3.00 26.47
C LYS A 9 20.12 -1.62 25.84
N VAL A 10 19.14 -1.24 25.03
CA VAL A 10 18.95 0.15 24.61
C VAL A 10 18.48 0.89 25.86
N GLU A 11 19.39 1.60 26.52
CA GLU A 11 19.07 2.43 27.67
C GLU A 11 18.00 3.47 27.29
N GLY A 12 16.87 3.48 28.02
CA GLY A 12 15.82 4.49 27.88
C GLY A 12 14.42 4.01 27.48
N ILE A 13 14.20 2.72 27.22
CA ILE A 13 12.87 2.21 26.82
C ILE A 13 12.14 1.61 28.04
N ASN A 14 11.34 2.43 28.74
CA ASN A 14 10.35 1.94 29.71
C ASN A 14 9.40 0.93 29.02
N GLY A 15 8.97 -0.13 29.71
CA GLY A 15 8.22 -1.25 29.12
C GLY A 15 6.93 -0.91 28.34
N GLN A 16 6.36 0.29 28.53
CA GLN A 16 5.25 0.82 27.73
C GLN A 16 5.67 1.31 26.32
N ASN A 17 6.96 1.61 26.12
CA ASN A 17 7.52 2.18 24.89
C ASN A 17 8.15 1.13 23.96
N ILE A 18 8.35 -0.10 24.42
CA ILE A 18 8.99 -1.14 23.60
C ILE A 18 8.10 -1.58 22.45
N TRP A 19 6.77 -1.64 22.65
CA TRP A 19 5.81 -1.96 21.61
C TRP A 19 5.67 -0.84 20.58
N ALA A 20 5.71 0.43 21.03
CA ALA A 20 5.73 1.58 20.13
C ALA A 20 7.02 1.61 19.30
N TYR A 21 8.16 1.29 19.91
CA TYR A 21 9.45 1.15 19.22
C TYR A 21 9.44 -0.01 18.22
N ILE A 22 8.92 -1.19 18.60
CA ILE A 22 8.75 -2.33 17.70
C ILE A 22 7.83 -1.97 16.54
N ALA A 23 6.69 -1.33 16.79
CA ALA A 23 5.77 -0.87 15.75
C ALA A 23 6.43 0.17 14.82
N HIS A 24 7.23 1.08 15.38
CA HIS A 24 8.01 2.07 14.64
C HIS A 24 9.07 1.40 13.73
N CYS A 25 9.85 0.46 14.26
CA CYS A 25 10.84 -0.31 13.50
C CYS A 25 10.17 -1.20 12.42
N LEU A 26 9.03 -1.81 12.73
CA LEU A 26 8.23 -2.59 11.77
C LEU A 26 7.56 -1.73 10.71
N ASN A 27 7.28 -0.44 11.01
CA ASN A 27 6.81 0.54 10.05
C ASN A 27 7.95 1.15 9.22
N LYS A 28 9.18 1.20 9.73
CA LYS A 28 10.37 1.59 8.97
C LYS A 28 11.05 0.41 8.26
N SER A 29 10.53 -0.79 8.45
CA SER A 29 11.11 -2.02 7.92
C SER A 29 11.03 -2.05 6.39
N LYS A 30 12.08 -2.58 5.76
CA LYS A 30 12.14 -2.90 4.32
C LYS A 30 10.95 -3.74 3.82
N PHE A 31 10.23 -4.39 4.74
CA PHE A 31 9.06 -5.23 4.47
C PHE A 31 7.71 -4.51 4.60
N GLN A 32 7.67 -3.22 5.00
CA GLN A 32 6.38 -2.53 5.22
C GLN A 32 5.55 -2.50 3.93
N ALA A 33 6.17 -2.14 2.80
CA ALA A 33 5.50 -2.12 1.50
C ALA A 33 5.02 -3.52 1.07
N GLU A 34 5.82 -4.57 1.32
CA GLU A 34 5.43 -5.96 1.06
C GLU A 34 4.23 -6.35 1.93
N ARG A 35 4.27 -6.09 3.24
CA ARG A 35 3.15 -6.40 4.15
C ARG A 35 1.87 -5.69 3.74
N GLN A 36 1.94 -4.41 3.39
CA GLN A 36 0.77 -3.67 2.91
C GLN A 36 0.24 -4.22 1.60
N PHE A 37 1.12 -4.59 0.67
CA PHE A 37 0.74 -5.23 -0.58
C PHE A 37 0.08 -6.60 -0.35
N GLU A 38 0.62 -7.43 0.55
CA GLU A 38 0.05 -8.75 0.87
C GLU A 38 -1.30 -8.68 1.59
N ASN A 39 -1.54 -7.59 2.35
CA ASN A 39 -2.83 -7.34 3.00
C ASN A 39 -3.94 -6.95 2.03
N LEU A 40 -3.62 -6.59 0.78
CA LEU A 40 -4.64 -6.39 -0.25
C LEU A 40 -5.25 -7.74 -0.64
N ASP A 41 -6.56 -7.75 -0.83
CA ASP A 41 -7.23 -8.89 -1.45
C ASP A 41 -6.69 -9.16 -2.86
N LEU A 42 -6.97 -10.35 -3.39
CA LEU A 42 -6.43 -10.78 -4.68
C LEU A 42 -6.86 -9.88 -5.84
N ASN A 43 -8.09 -9.37 -5.84
CA ASN A 43 -8.62 -8.53 -6.92
C ASN A 43 -7.97 -7.15 -6.87
N SER A 44 -7.81 -6.58 -5.68
CA SER A 44 -7.08 -5.32 -5.47
C SER A 44 -5.64 -5.40 -5.95
N ARG A 45 -4.94 -6.52 -5.70
CA ARG A 45 -3.57 -6.74 -6.24
C ARG A 45 -3.54 -6.84 -7.76
N LYS A 46 -4.49 -7.57 -8.35
CA LYS A 46 -4.62 -7.66 -9.82
C LYS A 46 -4.91 -6.30 -10.45
N ALA A 47 -5.82 -5.52 -9.86
CA ALA A 47 -6.12 -4.17 -10.31
C ALA A 47 -4.89 -3.26 -10.24
N LEU A 48 -4.14 -3.32 -9.13
CA LEU A 48 -2.90 -2.56 -8.98
C LEU A 48 -1.84 -2.92 -10.02
N ALA A 49 -1.67 -4.22 -10.33
CA ALA A 49 -0.75 -4.66 -11.39
C ALA A 49 -1.15 -4.11 -12.77
N ARG A 50 -2.46 -4.09 -13.08
CA ARG A 50 -3.00 -3.49 -14.32
C ARG A 50 -2.72 -1.98 -14.38
N VAL A 51 -3.02 -1.24 -13.32
CA VAL A 51 -2.76 0.22 -13.25
C VAL A 51 -1.26 0.52 -13.36
N ALA A 52 -0.41 -0.35 -12.84
CA ALA A 52 1.05 -0.22 -12.93
C ALA A 52 1.63 -0.70 -14.27
N GLU A 53 0.82 -1.25 -15.18
CA GLU A 53 1.25 -1.81 -16.46
C GLU A 53 2.36 -2.85 -16.30
N VAL A 54 2.15 -3.80 -15.39
CA VAL A 54 3.04 -4.94 -15.14
C VAL A 54 2.26 -6.24 -15.13
N GLU A 55 2.93 -7.36 -15.42
CA GLU A 55 2.34 -8.69 -15.28
C GLU A 55 2.00 -8.98 -13.81
N PHE A 56 0.82 -9.56 -13.56
CA PHE A 56 0.40 -9.88 -12.20
C PHE A 56 1.25 -11.02 -11.61
N LYS A 57 1.89 -10.71 -10.48
CA LYS A 57 2.56 -11.67 -9.59
C LYS A 57 1.91 -11.64 -8.21
N ARG A 58 1.91 -12.80 -7.54
CA ARG A 58 1.15 -12.99 -6.29
C ARG A 58 1.76 -12.19 -5.14
N HIS A 59 3.09 -12.17 -5.05
CA HIS A 59 3.82 -11.48 -3.99
C HIS A 59 4.68 -10.32 -4.48
N LEU A 60 4.81 -9.27 -3.66
CA LEU A 60 5.58 -8.07 -4.05
C LEU A 60 7.06 -8.39 -4.33
N ARG A 61 7.64 -9.39 -3.64
CA ARG A 61 9.03 -9.81 -3.82
C ARG A 61 9.33 -10.44 -5.17
N GLU A 62 8.33 -11.00 -5.86
CA GLU A 62 8.47 -11.64 -7.18
C GLU A 62 8.68 -10.60 -8.31
N TYR A 63 8.33 -9.35 -8.05
CA TYR A 63 8.59 -8.26 -8.98
C TYR A 63 10.06 -7.85 -8.95
N ASN A 64 10.60 -7.47 -10.11
CA ASN A 64 11.91 -6.84 -10.19
C ASN A 64 11.84 -5.37 -9.73
N ASP A 65 12.99 -4.71 -9.60
CA ASP A 65 13.04 -3.34 -9.06
C ASP A 65 12.34 -2.30 -9.93
N ILE A 66 12.35 -2.48 -11.26
CA ILE A 66 11.66 -1.58 -12.20
C ILE A 66 10.14 -1.72 -12.01
N GLU A 67 9.64 -2.95 -11.94
CA GLU A 67 8.23 -3.25 -11.69
C GLU A 67 7.77 -2.73 -10.32
N LYS A 68 8.56 -2.93 -9.26
CA LYS A 68 8.27 -2.39 -7.92
C LYS A 68 8.16 -0.86 -7.94
N ARG A 69 9.02 -0.17 -8.70
CA ARG A 69 8.92 1.31 -8.87
C ARG A 69 7.64 1.71 -9.61
N LYS A 70 7.23 0.98 -10.65
CA LYS A 70 5.96 1.21 -11.35
C LYS A 70 4.77 1.03 -10.42
N ILE A 71 4.72 -0.06 -9.66
CA ILE A 71 3.69 -0.32 -8.64
C ILE A 71 3.63 0.84 -7.62
N GLY A 72 4.78 1.26 -7.09
CA GLY A 72 4.83 2.39 -6.15
C GLY A 72 4.32 3.71 -6.73
N ARG A 73 4.56 3.97 -8.04
CA ARG A 73 4.00 5.13 -8.75
C ARG A 73 2.48 5.00 -8.91
N ALA A 74 1.99 3.82 -9.30
CA ALA A 74 0.57 3.53 -9.43
C ALA A 74 -0.19 3.75 -8.11
N VAL A 75 0.33 3.26 -6.98
CA VAL A 75 -0.26 3.50 -5.65
C VAL A 75 -0.37 5.00 -5.35
N ARG A 76 0.67 5.78 -5.64
CA ARG A 76 0.64 7.24 -5.44
C ARG A 76 -0.41 7.92 -6.33
N MET A 77 -0.50 7.52 -7.59
CA MET A 77 -1.49 8.03 -8.54
C MET A 77 -2.91 7.70 -8.09
N MET A 78 -3.19 6.45 -7.73
CA MET A 78 -4.50 6.03 -7.21
C MET A 78 -4.88 6.78 -5.94
N LYS A 79 -3.92 7.01 -5.03
CA LYS A 79 -4.15 7.84 -3.83
C LYS A 79 -4.46 9.29 -4.17
N HIS A 80 -3.81 9.85 -5.19
CA HIS A 80 -4.09 11.21 -5.65
C HIS A 80 -5.49 11.32 -6.27
N ILE A 81 -5.86 10.39 -7.17
CA ILE A 81 -7.19 10.30 -7.77
C ILE A 81 -8.26 10.13 -6.68
N SER A 82 -8.06 9.20 -5.74
CA SER A 82 -8.99 8.97 -4.62
C SER A 82 -9.20 10.20 -3.75
N LYS A 83 -8.20 11.07 -3.61
CA LYS A 83 -8.32 12.33 -2.86
C LYS A 83 -9.06 13.43 -3.63
N ALA A 84 -9.13 13.34 -4.96
CA ALA A 84 -9.87 14.31 -5.77
C ALA A 84 -11.39 14.16 -5.58
N PHE A 85 -11.86 12.98 -5.20
CA PHE A 85 -13.25 12.75 -4.82
C PHE A 85 -13.47 13.17 -3.36
N CYS A 86 -14.22 14.27 -3.16
CA CYS A 86 -14.56 14.79 -1.83
C CYS A 86 -15.52 13.86 -1.05
N LEU A 87 -16.23 12.99 -1.75
CA LEU A 87 -17.16 12.01 -1.20
C LEU A 87 -16.70 10.60 -1.55
N LYS A 88 -17.11 9.62 -0.76
CA LYS A 88 -16.93 8.21 -1.11
C LYS A 88 -17.82 7.91 -2.32
N VAL A 89 -17.20 7.75 -3.48
CA VAL A 89 -17.87 7.35 -4.71
C VAL A 89 -17.84 5.82 -4.84
N CYS A 90 -18.95 5.24 -5.27
CA CYS A 90 -19.10 3.83 -5.60
C CYS A 90 -19.48 3.66 -7.08
N GLU A 91 -19.44 2.43 -7.58
CA GLU A 91 -19.80 2.11 -8.96
C GLU A 91 -21.20 2.64 -9.35
N ARG A 92 -22.17 2.54 -8.44
CA ARG A 92 -23.52 3.06 -8.66
C ARG A 92 -23.56 4.58 -8.88
N ASP A 93 -22.68 5.34 -8.23
CA ASP A 93 -22.61 6.78 -8.43
C ASP A 93 -22.13 7.14 -9.84
N PHE A 94 -21.32 6.28 -10.46
CA PHE A 94 -20.90 6.44 -11.86
C PHE A 94 -21.97 5.99 -12.86
N LEU A 95 -22.85 5.04 -12.49
CA LEU A 95 -23.94 4.57 -13.34
C LEU A 95 -25.19 5.45 -13.28
N ASN A 96 -25.29 6.30 -12.25
CA ASN A 96 -26.39 7.24 -12.04
C ASN A 96 -26.06 8.67 -12.51
N ILE A 97 -25.01 8.83 -13.33
CA ILE A 97 -24.70 10.13 -13.92
C ILE A 97 -25.83 10.49 -14.88
N ASP A 98 -26.39 11.69 -14.70
CA ASP A 98 -27.43 12.20 -15.57
C ASP A 98 -26.80 12.51 -16.94
N ASP A 99 -27.11 11.70 -17.95
CA ASP A 99 -26.57 11.86 -19.31
C ASP A 99 -27.17 13.11 -20.01
N GLU A 100 -28.19 13.74 -19.43
CA GLU A 100 -28.90 14.90 -19.98
C GLU A 100 -28.25 16.27 -19.64
N VAL A 101 -26.98 16.29 -19.23
CA VAL A 101 -26.25 17.56 -19.07
C VAL A 101 -25.83 18.08 -20.44
N ASN A 102 -26.64 18.99 -20.98
CA ASN A 102 -26.31 19.76 -22.19
C ASN A 102 -25.18 20.74 -21.83
N TYR A 103 -23.93 20.37 -22.13
CA TYR A 103 -22.81 21.31 -22.08
C TYR A 103 -23.03 22.33 -23.20
N ALA A 104 -23.64 23.47 -22.88
CA ALA A 104 -23.65 24.60 -23.79
C ALA A 104 -22.19 25.08 -23.93
N ASP A 105 -21.63 24.90 -25.12
CA ASP A 105 -20.29 25.31 -25.52
C ASP A 105 -20.00 26.80 -25.25
#